data_AF-A0A1F8SJ39-F1
#
_entry.id   AF-A0A1F8SJ39-F1
#
_cell.length_a   1.000
_cell.length_b   1.000
_cell.length_c   1.000
_cell.angle_alpha   90.00
_cell.angle_beta   90.00
_cell.angle_gamma   90.00
#
_symmetry.space_group_name_H-M   'P 1'
#
loop_
_entity.id
_entity.type
_entity.pdbx_description
1 polymer ?
#
loop_
_entity_poly.entity_id
_entity_poly.type
_entity_poly.pdbx_seq_one_letter_code
_entity_poly.pdbx_strand_id
1 'polypeptide(L)'
;MEYSYIVNTIANILYEFDKEMPVFKGYKPGIGPFGEPQIVKVIANKLLDLYIRARTRRTPDLEVDNEWAIEFKIIRPFGDNGKEAENWTVNLLHPYPGNVSLIGDAFKLVGLKNYRKKGLFIIGYEHNPAQISLDPLISSFELIAINIIKLNLGRRIEETRNGLVHPQHQVVRCIGWELY
;
A
#
# COMPACT_ATOMS: atom_id res chain seq x y z
N MET A 1 -4.61 -17.40 -7.05
CA MET A 1 -3.64 -16.38 -7.50
C MET A 1 -2.53 -16.25 -6.47
N GLU A 2 -1.27 -16.13 -6.90
CA GLU A 2 -0.09 -15.86 -6.06
C GLU A 2 -0.05 -14.39 -5.64
N TYR A 3 0.41 -14.07 -4.43
CA TYR A 3 0.43 -12.67 -3.98
C TYR A 3 1.43 -11.81 -4.76
N SER A 4 2.54 -12.40 -5.22
CA SER A 4 3.51 -11.70 -6.07
C SER A 4 2.91 -11.16 -7.37
N TYR A 5 2.00 -11.94 -7.97
CA TYR A 5 1.28 -11.51 -9.15
C TYR A 5 0.38 -10.30 -8.85
N ILE A 6 -0.31 -10.30 -7.71
CA ILE A 6 -1.15 -9.17 -7.27
C ILE A 6 -0.28 -7.92 -7.06
N VAL A 7 0.85 -8.04 -6.36
CA VAL A 7 1.76 -6.92 -6.10
C VAL A 7 2.31 -6.32 -7.40
N ASN A 8 2.79 -7.16 -8.32
CA ASN A 8 3.27 -6.69 -9.63
C ASN A 8 2.17 -6.04 -10.46
N THR A 9 0.97 -6.64 -10.49
CA THR A 9 -0.17 -6.11 -11.23
C THR A 9 -0.58 -4.74 -10.70
N ILE A 10 -0.68 -4.58 -9.37
CA ILE A 10 -0.99 -3.29 -8.74
C ILE A 10 0.10 -2.26 -9.03
N ALA A 11 1.38 -2.63 -8.97
CA ALA A 11 2.48 -1.71 -9.30
C ALA A 11 2.39 -1.19 -10.74
N ASN A 12 2.03 -2.05 -11.70
CA ASN A 12 1.81 -1.64 -13.09
C ASN A 12 0.58 -0.73 -13.22
N ILE A 13 -0.53 -1.06 -12.56
CA ILE A 13 -1.74 -0.23 -12.55
C ILE A 13 -1.44 1.18 -12.05
N LEU A 14 -0.72 1.30 -10.93
CA LEU A 14 -0.36 2.59 -10.35
C LEU A 14 0.54 3.40 -11.29
N TYR A 15 1.52 2.74 -11.91
CA TYR A 15 2.43 3.38 -12.85
C TYR A 15 1.73 3.88 -14.11
N GLU A 16 0.84 3.07 -14.70
CA GLU A 16 0.08 3.51 -15.88
C GLU A 16 -0.92 4.61 -15.51
N PHE A 17 -1.56 4.53 -14.35
CA PHE A 17 -2.44 5.60 -13.89
C PHE A 17 -1.70 6.92 -13.65
N ASP A 18 -0.45 6.87 -13.17
CA ASP A 18 0.37 8.07 -12.98
C ASP A 18 0.72 8.77 -14.30
N LYS A 19 0.97 8.01 -15.37
CA LYS A 19 1.21 8.56 -16.72
C LYS A 19 0.01 9.32 -17.28
N GLU A 20 -1.20 9.04 -16.81
CA GLU A 20 -2.39 9.81 -17.16
C GLU A 20 -2.37 11.22 -16.53
N MET A 21 -1.33 11.56 -15.75
CA MET A 21 -1.16 12.83 -15.03
C MET A 21 -2.39 13.21 -14.20
N PRO A 22 -2.91 12.29 -13.36
CA PRO A 22 -4.18 12.49 -12.70
C PRO A 22 -4.07 13.64 -11.69
N VAL A 23 -5.10 14.47 -11.61
CA VAL A 23 -5.15 15.62 -10.69
C VAL A 23 -6.14 15.33 -9.57
N PHE A 24 -5.67 15.42 -8.33
CA PHE A 24 -6.53 15.34 -7.16
C PHE A 24 -6.75 16.73 -6.55
N LYS A 25 -7.97 17.25 -6.65
CA LYS A 25 -8.34 18.59 -6.18
C LYS A 25 -7.43 19.66 -6.80
N GLY A 26 -6.78 20.50 -5.98
CA GLY A 26 -5.85 21.54 -6.42
C GLY A 26 -4.37 21.18 -6.23
N TYR A 27 -4.06 19.90 -5.99
CA TYR A 27 -2.67 19.43 -5.87
C TYR A 27 -2.02 19.24 -7.24
N LYS A 28 -0.70 19.10 -7.25
CA LYS A 28 0.05 18.88 -8.48
C LYS A 28 -0.31 17.51 -9.10
N PRO A 29 -0.17 17.35 -10.41
CA PRO A 29 -0.49 16.08 -11.08
C PRO A 29 0.35 14.89 -10.58
N GLY A 30 -0.23 13.69 -10.64
CA GLY A 30 0.37 12.41 -10.30
C GLY A 30 -0.39 11.66 -9.21
N ILE A 31 -0.01 10.41 -8.94
CA ILE A 31 -0.75 9.53 -8.01
C ILE A 31 -0.48 9.83 -6.53
N GLY A 32 0.66 10.43 -6.20
CA GLY A 32 1.09 10.64 -4.82
C GLY A 32 0.15 11.49 -3.94
N PRO A 33 -0.51 12.54 -4.46
CA PRO A 33 -1.52 13.32 -3.72
C PRO A 33 -2.83 12.58 -3.40
N PHE A 34 -3.11 11.45 -4.07
CA PHE A 34 -4.34 10.70 -3.81
C PHE A 34 -4.29 10.05 -2.42
N GLY A 35 -5.44 9.98 -1.75
CA GLY A 35 -5.60 9.23 -0.51
C GLY A 35 -5.78 7.74 -0.77
N GLU A 36 -5.61 6.95 0.28
CA GLU A 36 -5.69 5.49 0.25
C GLU A 36 -7.04 4.98 -0.30
N PRO A 37 -8.22 5.47 0.14
CA PRO A 37 -9.48 5.02 -0.44
C PRO A 37 -9.62 5.35 -1.93
N GLN A 38 -9.06 6.48 -2.38
CA GLN A 38 -9.12 6.85 -3.79
C GLN A 38 -8.24 5.94 -4.64
N ILE A 39 -7.01 5.67 -4.21
CA ILE A 39 -6.10 4.78 -4.92
C ILE A 39 -6.62 3.34 -4.93
N VAL A 40 -7.10 2.82 -3.80
CA VAL A 40 -7.65 1.45 -3.74
C VAL A 40 -8.86 1.30 -4.67
N LYS A 41 -9.69 2.34 -4.82
CA LYS A 41 -10.79 2.34 -5.80
C LYS A 41 -10.28 2.29 -7.25
N VAL A 42 -9.23 3.05 -7.58
CA VAL A 42 -8.60 2.99 -8.90
C VAL A 42 -8.04 1.59 -9.16
N ILE A 43 -7.34 1.00 -8.19
CA ILE A 43 -6.81 -0.36 -8.26
C ILE A 43 -7.94 -1.36 -8.53
N ALA A 44 -9.02 -1.30 -7.77
CA ALA A 44 -10.16 -2.21 -7.94
C ALA A 44 -10.76 -2.14 -9.35
N ASN A 45 -10.96 -0.93 -9.88
CA ASN A 45 -11.50 -0.74 -11.23
C ASN A 45 -10.54 -1.27 -12.31
N LYS A 46 -9.25 -0.94 -12.21
CA LYS A 46 -8.26 -1.37 -13.21
C LYS A 46 -7.99 -2.89 -13.14
N LEU A 47 -8.13 -3.52 -11.97
CA LEU A 47 -8.12 -4.99 -11.86
C LEU A 47 -9.33 -5.62 -12.58
N LEU A 48 -10.52 -5.02 -12.47
CA LEU A 48 -11.71 -5.46 -13.20
C LEU A 48 -11.53 -5.35 -14.72
N ASP A 49 -10.88 -4.29 -15.21
CA ASP A 49 -10.53 -4.13 -16.63
C ASP A 49 -9.58 -5.25 -17.12
N LEU A 50 -8.80 -5.83 -16.21
CA LEU A 50 -7.94 -7.00 -16.45
C LEU A 50 -8.65 -8.34 -16.21
N TYR A 51 -9.98 -8.33 -16.07
CA TYR A 51 -10.81 -9.51 -15.75
C TYR A 51 -10.49 -10.18 -14.41
N ILE A 52 -9.84 -9.48 -13.50
CA ILE A 52 -9.59 -9.92 -12.12
C ILE A 52 -10.72 -9.37 -11.26
N ARG A 53 -11.48 -10.24 -10.59
CA ARG A 53 -12.63 -9.78 -9.79
C ARG A 53 -12.11 -9.03 -8.57
N ALA A 54 -12.29 -7.72 -8.53
CA ALA A 54 -11.86 -6.89 -7.42
C ALA A 54 -13.01 -6.00 -6.93
N ARG A 55 -13.10 -5.81 -5.61
CA ARG A 55 -14.08 -4.90 -5.01
C ARG A 55 -13.52 -4.24 -3.77
N THR A 56 -13.80 -2.94 -3.62
CA THR A 56 -13.51 -2.26 -2.36
C THR A 56 -14.53 -2.68 -1.30
N ARG A 57 -14.07 -2.80 -0.06
CA ARG A 57 -14.89 -3.13 1.10
C ARG A 57 -14.58 -2.13 2.23
N ARG A 58 -15.36 -2.20 3.32
CA ARG A 58 -15.03 -1.44 4.54
C ARG A 58 -13.90 -2.11 5.32
N THR A 59 -13.90 -3.45 5.32
CA THR A 59 -12.87 -4.33 5.88
C THR A 59 -13.01 -5.67 5.16
N PRO A 60 -12.01 -6.13 4.39
CA PRO A 60 -10.73 -5.46 4.10
C PRO A 60 -10.90 -4.17 3.26
N ASP A 61 -9.84 -3.44 2.98
CA ASP A 61 -9.87 -2.35 1.98
C ASP A 61 -10.20 -2.86 0.57
N LEU A 62 -9.54 -3.96 0.16
CA LEU A 62 -9.72 -4.60 -1.13
C LEU A 62 -9.94 -6.10 -0.98
N GLU A 63 -10.93 -6.61 -1.69
CA GLU A 63 -11.10 -8.04 -1.93
C GLU A 63 -10.77 -8.38 -3.38
N VAL A 64 -10.00 -9.45 -3.58
CA VAL A 64 -9.61 -9.96 -4.92
C VAL A 64 -9.98 -11.43 -5.07
N ASP A 65 -10.67 -11.75 -6.17
CA ASP A 65 -11.17 -13.06 -6.58
C ASP A 65 -12.05 -13.81 -5.56
N ASN A 66 -12.63 -13.09 -4.60
CA ASN A 66 -13.30 -13.66 -3.41
C ASN A 66 -12.39 -14.59 -2.58
N GLU A 67 -11.07 -14.54 -2.80
CA GLU A 67 -10.08 -15.37 -2.10
C GLU A 67 -9.23 -14.53 -1.15
N TRP A 68 -8.83 -13.35 -1.62
CA TRP A 68 -7.91 -12.43 -0.94
C TRP A 68 -8.65 -11.31 -0.22
N ALA A 69 -8.25 -11.06 1.02
CA ALA A 69 -8.53 -9.84 1.75
C ALA A 69 -7.24 -9.04 1.94
N ILE A 70 -7.18 -7.80 1.45
CA ILE A 70 -5.96 -6.99 1.46
C ILE A 70 -6.23 -5.64 2.13
N GLU A 71 -5.42 -5.31 3.14
CA GLU A 71 -5.39 -3.99 3.78
C GLU A 71 -4.23 -3.16 3.23
N PHE A 72 -4.46 -1.88 2.98
CA PHE A 72 -3.49 -0.98 2.37
C PHE A 72 -2.98 0.06 3.37
N LYS A 73 -1.73 0.48 3.17
CA LYS A 73 -1.20 1.73 3.73
C LYS A 73 -0.47 2.56 2.71
N ILE A 74 -0.75 3.85 2.70
CA ILE A 74 0.12 4.83 2.03
C ILE A 74 1.24 5.28 2.98
N ILE A 75 2.46 5.32 2.44
CA ILE A 75 3.62 5.92 3.09
C ILE A 75 4.19 7.00 2.19
N ARG A 76 4.25 8.23 2.69
CA ARG A 76 4.80 9.38 1.97
C ARG A 76 5.53 10.30 2.95
N PRO A 77 6.87 10.28 2.96
CA PRO A 77 7.64 11.16 3.83
C PRO A 77 7.47 12.64 3.46
N PHE A 78 7.02 12.96 2.25
CA PHE A 78 6.80 14.33 1.80
C PHE A 78 5.37 14.56 1.32
N GLY A 79 4.84 15.77 1.57
CA GLY A 79 3.57 16.25 1.02
C GLY A 79 3.71 16.83 -0.40
N ASP A 80 2.59 17.22 -0.99
CA ASP A 80 2.52 17.89 -2.31
C ASP A 80 3.35 19.19 -2.37
N ASN A 81 3.43 19.89 -1.25
CA ASN A 81 4.20 21.13 -1.08
C ASN A 81 5.72 20.89 -0.92
N GLY A 82 6.18 19.64 -0.90
CA GLY A 82 7.59 19.29 -0.70
C GLY A 82 8.10 19.42 0.74
N LYS A 83 7.21 19.68 1.71
CA LYS A 83 7.56 19.61 3.14
C LYS A 83 7.47 18.17 3.62
N GLU A 84 8.32 17.81 4.58
CA GLU A 84 8.22 16.53 5.27
C GLU A 84 6.84 16.42 5.93
N ALA A 85 6.19 15.27 5.77
CA ALA A 85 4.93 14.97 6.42
C ALA A 85 5.19 14.64 7.89
N GLU A 86 4.25 15.00 8.75
CA GLU A 86 4.30 14.56 10.14
C GLU A 86 3.64 13.18 10.28
N ASN A 87 4.12 12.34 11.20
CA ASN A 87 3.50 11.08 11.61
C ASN A 87 3.32 9.99 10.54
N TRP A 88 3.93 10.09 9.35
CA TRP A 88 3.78 9.08 8.29
C TRP A 88 4.26 7.68 8.70
N THR A 89 5.20 7.58 9.65
CA THR A 89 5.67 6.30 10.22
C THR A 89 4.62 5.60 11.08
N VAL A 90 3.70 6.36 11.70
CA VAL A 90 2.63 5.85 12.55
C VAL A 90 1.66 4.97 11.74
N ASN A 91 1.52 5.24 10.43
CA ASN A 91 0.71 4.44 9.51
C ASN A 91 1.14 2.96 9.49
N LEU A 92 2.38 2.64 9.87
CA LEU A 92 2.84 1.25 9.95
C LEU A 92 3.02 0.78 11.39
N LEU A 93 3.62 1.60 12.24
CA LEU A 93 4.26 1.10 13.46
C LEU A 93 3.38 1.13 14.71
N HIS A 94 2.21 1.79 14.71
CA HIS A 94 1.39 1.86 15.93
C HIS A 94 0.92 0.45 16.35
N PRO A 95 1.41 -0.12 17.47
CA PRO A 95 1.32 -1.56 17.70
C PRO A 95 0.04 -2.00 18.43
N TYR A 96 -0.75 -1.04 18.93
CA TYR A 96 -1.92 -1.34 19.74
C TYR A 96 -3.16 -1.63 18.87
N PRO A 97 -3.91 -2.71 19.18
CA PRO A 97 -5.18 -3.02 18.53
C PRO A 97 -6.18 -1.85 18.58
N GLY A 98 -7.01 -1.74 17.53
CA GLY A 98 -7.99 -0.66 17.40
C GLY A 98 -7.45 0.60 16.70
N ASN A 99 -6.15 0.67 16.43
CA ASN A 99 -5.58 1.71 15.57
C ASN A 99 -5.80 1.42 14.07
N VAL A 100 -5.43 2.38 13.22
CA VAL A 100 -5.52 2.34 11.75
C VAL A 100 -4.13 2.20 11.10
N SER A 101 -3.15 1.68 11.83
CA SER A 101 -1.83 1.33 11.31
C SER A 101 -1.83 -0.04 10.62
N LEU A 102 -0.80 -0.35 9.83
CA LEU A 102 -0.67 -1.66 9.19
C LEU A 102 -0.60 -2.82 10.19
N ILE A 103 0.05 -2.63 11.35
CA ILE A 103 0.02 -3.61 12.44
C ILE A 103 -1.41 -3.77 12.99
N GLY A 104 -2.12 -2.66 13.21
CA GLY A 104 -3.52 -2.67 13.64
C GLY A 104 -4.43 -3.40 12.64
N ASP A 105 -4.20 -3.18 11.35
CA ASP A 105 -4.94 -3.78 10.25
C ASP A 105 -4.65 -5.27 10.10
N ALA A 106 -3.42 -5.71 10.40
CA ALA A 106 -3.10 -7.14 10.47
C ALA A 106 -3.97 -7.88 11.49
N PHE A 107 -4.20 -7.30 12.68
CA PHE A 107 -5.11 -7.90 13.66
C PHE A 107 -6.55 -8.00 13.14
N LYS A 108 -7.03 -6.99 12.40
CA LYS A 108 -8.36 -7.02 11.77
C LYS A 108 -8.45 -8.15 10.75
N LEU A 109 -7.44 -8.28 9.88
CA LEU A 109 -7.38 -9.32 8.86
C LEU A 109 -7.38 -10.72 9.47
N VAL A 110 -6.59 -10.98 10.52
CA VAL A 110 -6.59 -12.28 11.21
C VAL A 110 -8.00 -12.69 11.64
N GLY A 111 -8.84 -11.73 12.05
CA GLY A 111 -10.23 -11.96 12.43
C GLY A 111 -11.17 -12.34 11.27
N LEU A 112 -10.80 -12.09 10.02
CA LEU A 112 -11.63 -12.35 8.85
C LEU A 112 -11.58 -13.83 8.41
N LYS A 113 -12.48 -14.64 8.97
CA LYS A 113 -12.55 -16.09 8.71
C LYS A 113 -13.10 -16.46 7.32
N ASN A 114 -13.78 -15.54 6.66
CA ASN A 114 -14.41 -15.75 5.35
C ASN A 114 -13.44 -15.61 4.16
N TYR A 115 -12.17 -15.25 4.40
CA TYR A 115 -11.14 -15.18 3.37
C TYR A 115 -10.05 -16.22 3.61
N ARG A 116 -9.76 -16.98 2.56
CA ARG A 116 -8.72 -18.01 2.57
C ARG A 116 -7.33 -17.40 2.62
N LYS A 117 -7.14 -16.24 1.98
CA LYS A 117 -5.84 -15.57 1.88
C LYS A 117 -5.95 -14.12 2.33
N LYS A 118 -4.91 -13.63 2.98
CA LYS A 118 -4.87 -12.29 3.56
C LYS A 118 -3.55 -11.63 3.19
N GLY A 119 -3.59 -10.35 2.87
CA GLY A 119 -2.44 -9.59 2.42
C GLY A 119 -2.34 -8.24 3.15
N LEU A 120 -1.13 -7.86 3.50
CA LEU A 120 -0.80 -6.48 3.88
C LEU A 120 -0.10 -5.83 2.70
N PHE A 121 -0.43 -4.58 2.41
CA PHE A 121 0.09 -3.87 1.24
C PHE A 121 0.48 -2.44 1.60
N ILE A 122 1.64 -2.01 1.11
CA ILE A 122 2.14 -0.64 1.21
C ILE A 122 2.23 -0.04 -0.20
N ILE A 123 1.76 1.19 -0.32
CA ILE A 123 2.05 2.09 -1.43
C ILE A 123 2.97 3.18 -0.88
N GLY A 124 4.27 2.99 -1.08
CA GLY A 124 5.32 3.91 -0.63
C GLY A 124 5.74 4.87 -1.73
N TYR A 125 5.96 6.13 -1.39
CA TYR A 125 6.44 7.16 -2.31
C TYR A 125 7.78 7.74 -1.86
N GLU A 126 8.70 7.90 -2.82
CA GLU A 126 10.02 8.50 -2.61
C GLU A 126 10.38 9.50 -3.73
N HIS A 127 11.35 10.37 -3.46
CA HIS A 127 12.10 11.08 -4.50
C HIS A 127 13.06 10.13 -5.25
N ASN A 128 13.60 10.60 -6.37
CA ASN A 128 14.70 9.93 -7.06
C ASN A 128 15.89 10.90 -7.24
N PRO A 129 17.01 10.75 -6.48
CA PRO A 129 17.23 9.76 -5.43
C PRO A 129 16.40 10.03 -4.16
N ALA A 130 16.20 8.99 -3.34
CA ALA A 130 15.42 9.10 -2.10
C ALA A 130 16.08 10.07 -1.12
N GLN A 131 15.34 11.11 -0.69
CA GLN A 131 15.79 12.02 0.38
C GLN A 131 15.59 11.38 1.76
N ILE A 132 14.46 10.67 1.94
CA ILE A 132 14.18 9.81 3.09
C ILE A 132 13.86 8.43 2.52
N SER A 133 14.73 7.45 2.79
CA SER A 133 14.48 6.06 2.41
C SER A 133 13.38 5.45 3.28
N LEU A 134 12.50 4.66 2.67
CA LEU A 134 11.49 3.87 3.38
C LEU A 134 12.07 2.62 4.05
N ASP A 135 13.30 2.19 3.73
CA ASP A 135 13.87 0.92 4.20
C ASP A 135 13.91 0.78 5.73
N PRO A 136 14.31 1.83 6.50
CA PRO A 136 14.29 1.73 7.96
C PRO A 136 12.88 1.53 8.52
N LEU A 137 11.87 2.18 7.93
CA LEU A 137 10.48 2.02 8.35
C LEU A 137 9.96 0.62 8.03
N ILE A 138 10.19 0.13 6.81
CA ILE A 138 9.76 -1.21 6.37
C ILE A 138 10.40 -2.29 7.24
N SER A 139 11.72 -2.18 7.48
CA SER A 139 12.45 -3.14 8.33
C SER A 139 11.97 -3.09 9.78
N SER A 140 11.64 -1.89 10.29
CA SER A 140 11.07 -1.73 11.63
C SER A 140 9.68 -2.38 11.74
N PHE A 141 8.84 -2.21 10.71
CA PHE A 141 7.53 -2.87 10.65
C PHE A 141 7.68 -4.38 10.71
N GLU A 142 8.54 -4.97 9.89
CA GLU A 142 8.76 -6.42 9.88
C GLU A 142 9.29 -6.92 11.22
N LEU A 143 10.27 -6.22 11.80
CA LEU A 143 10.84 -6.59 13.09
C LEU A 143 9.78 -6.59 14.19
N ILE A 144 8.96 -5.54 14.27
CA ILE A 144 7.90 -5.44 15.27
C ILE A 144 6.81 -6.48 15.01
N ALA A 145 6.31 -6.57 13.77
CA ALA A 145 5.24 -7.49 13.39
C ALA A 145 5.60 -8.95 13.70
N ILE A 146 6.81 -9.38 13.33
CA ILE A 146 7.25 -10.77 13.49
C ILE A 146 7.74 -11.04 14.91
N ASN A 147 8.61 -10.19 15.46
CA ASN A 147 9.33 -10.52 16.70
C ASN A 147 8.61 -10.07 17.96
N ILE A 148 7.83 -8.98 17.90
CA ILE A 148 7.16 -8.41 19.06
C ILE A 148 5.69 -8.83 19.08
N ILE A 149 4.98 -8.60 17.97
CA ILE A 149 3.54 -8.87 17.86
C ILE A 149 3.25 -10.35 17.54
N LYS A 150 4.24 -11.07 16.99
CA LYS A 150 4.13 -12.48 16.60
C LYS A 150 3.10 -12.74 15.49
N LEU A 151 3.00 -11.82 14.52
CA LEU A 151 2.25 -12.03 13.28
C LEU A 151 2.96 -13.06 12.41
N ASN A 152 2.20 -13.97 11.81
CA ASN A 152 2.71 -14.94 10.84
C ASN A 152 2.74 -14.31 9.44
N LEU A 153 3.80 -13.56 9.16
CA LEU A 153 4.01 -12.92 7.86
C LEU A 153 4.84 -13.81 6.93
N GLY A 154 4.43 -13.88 5.66
CA GLY A 154 5.23 -14.43 4.59
C GLY A 154 6.43 -13.56 4.23
N ARG A 155 7.17 -13.97 3.20
CA ARG A 155 8.30 -13.16 2.69
C ARG A 155 7.80 -11.81 2.17
N ARG A 156 8.65 -10.79 2.29
CA ARG A 156 8.46 -9.51 1.60
C ARG A 156 8.43 -9.74 0.09
N ILE A 157 7.44 -9.13 -0.55
CA ILE A 157 7.36 -9.00 -2.00
C ILE A 157 7.40 -7.51 -2.28
N GLU A 158 8.25 -7.09 -3.21
CA GLU A 158 8.43 -5.67 -3.50
C GLU A 158 8.57 -5.44 -5.00
N GLU A 159 7.87 -4.41 -5.48
CA GLU A 159 7.87 -3.95 -6.86
C GLU A 159 8.04 -2.44 -6.88
N THR A 160 9.02 -1.96 -7.65
CA THR A 160 9.34 -0.52 -7.74
C THR A 160 9.10 -0.01 -9.15
N ARG A 161 8.54 1.19 -9.28
CA ARG A 161 8.42 1.92 -10.55
C ARG A 161 8.96 3.33 -10.35
N ASN A 162 9.78 3.79 -11.30
CA ASN A 162 10.45 5.08 -11.27
C ASN A 162 9.89 6.01 -12.35
N GLY A 163 10.18 7.31 -12.21
CA GLY A 163 9.82 8.30 -13.21
C GLY A 163 8.33 8.66 -13.16
N LEU A 164 7.77 8.69 -11.95
CA LEU A 164 6.42 9.21 -11.74
C LEU A 164 6.39 10.72 -11.96
N VAL A 165 5.23 11.24 -12.34
CA VAL A 165 5.06 12.63 -12.81
C VAL A 165 5.06 13.65 -11.67
N HIS A 166 4.71 13.25 -10.44
CA HIS A 166 4.63 14.17 -9.31
C HIS A 166 6.05 14.57 -8.82
N PRO A 167 6.34 15.87 -8.61
CA PRO A 167 7.70 16.33 -8.31
C PRO A 167 8.26 15.85 -6.96
N GLN A 168 7.41 15.43 -6.02
CA GLN A 168 7.83 14.92 -4.70
C GLN A 168 7.66 13.41 -4.55
N HIS A 169 6.98 12.75 -5.49
CA HIS A 169 6.63 11.33 -5.41
C HIS A 169 7.04 10.70 -6.74
N GLN A 170 8.35 10.62 -6.98
CA GLN A 170 8.96 10.27 -8.26
C GLN A 170 9.16 8.76 -8.42
N VAL A 171 9.05 8.02 -7.31
CA VAL A 171 9.14 6.57 -7.22
C VAL A 171 7.92 6.06 -6.46
N VAL A 172 7.31 4.97 -6.93
CA VAL A 172 6.36 4.17 -6.13
C VAL A 172 6.97 2.82 -5.82
N ARG A 173 6.91 2.44 -4.54
CA ARG A 173 7.28 1.13 -4.01
C ARG A 173 6.01 0.43 -3.56
N CYS A 174 5.66 -0.65 -4.22
CA CYS A 174 4.55 -1.53 -3.87
C CYS A 174 5.10 -2.71 -3.09
N ILE A 175 4.81 -2.78 -1.80
CA ILE A 175 5.40 -3.78 -0.92
C ILE A 175 4.28 -4.56 -0.25
N GLY A 176 4.40 -5.88 -0.20
CA GLY A 176 3.39 -6.70 0.45
C GLY A 176 3.95 -7.92 1.15
N TRP A 177 3.15 -8.40 2.11
CA TRP A 177 3.32 -9.67 2.81
C TRP A 177 2.01 -10.44 2.80
N GLU A 178 2.10 -11.75 2.57
CA GLU A 178 1.00 -12.66 2.90
C GLU A 178 0.90 -12.78 4.43
N LEU A 179 -0.33 -12.90 4.93
CA LEU A 179 -0.63 -13.08 6.34
C LEU A 179 -1.35 -14.42 6.52
N TYR A 180 -0.77 -15.31 7.33
CA TYR A 180 -1.22 -16.70 7.54
C TYR A 180 -2.03 -16.88 8.82
#